data_AF-A0A6N0ZEQ5-F1
#
_entry.id   AF-A0A6N0ZEQ5-F1
#
_cell.length_a   1.000
_cell.length_b   1.000
_cell.length_c   1.000
_cell.angle_alpha   90.00
_cell.angle_beta   90.00
_cell.angle_gamma   90.00
#
_symmetry.space_group_name_H-M   'P 1'
#
loop_
_entity.id
_entity.type
_entity.pdbx_description
1 polymer ?
#
loop_
_entity_poly.entity_id
_entity_poly.type
_entity_poly.pdbx_seq_one_letter_code
_entity_poly.pdbx_strand_id
1 'polypeptide(L)'
;MPSLQIRNLPEDLYEALAFRAEQSHRSLAQEALIALRRATESTVSGRRQQILEEIRPDIATAGIRVLSFPPERMLREDRDR
;
A
#
# COMPACT_ATOMS: atom_id res chain seq x y z
N MET A 1 -30.91 -8.80 -4.89
CA MET A 1 -29.46 -8.60 -4.70
C MET A 1 -29.27 -7.40 -3.80
N PRO A 2 -28.38 -7.47 -2.79
CA PRO A 2 -28.09 -6.31 -1.96
C PRO A 2 -27.46 -5.20 -2.83
N SER A 3 -27.94 -3.98 -2.68
CA SER A 3 -27.37 -2.78 -3.31
C SER A 3 -26.95 -1.78 -2.24
N LEU A 4 -25.87 -1.06 -2.51
CA LEU A 4 -25.37 0.00 -1.64
C LEU A 4 -25.43 1.31 -2.41
N GLN A 5 -26.14 2.29 -1.87
CA GLN A 5 -26.16 3.66 -2.40
C GLN A 5 -25.37 4.56 -1.46
N ILE A 6 -24.36 5.25 -1.99
CA ILE A 6 -23.61 6.27 -1.26
C ILE A 6 -24.21 7.63 -1.63
N ARG A 7 -24.62 8.41 -0.62
CA ARG A 7 -25.18 9.75 -0.80
C ARG A 7 -24.18 10.78 -0.31
N ASN A 8 -24.22 11.98 -0.89
CA ASN A 8 -23.33 13.09 -0.53
C ASN A 8 -21.85 12.69 -0.59
N LEU A 9 -21.46 11.99 -1.66
CA LEU A 9 -20.08 11.60 -1.88
C LEU A 9 -19.25 12.88 -2.10
N PRO A 10 -18.17 13.10 -1.32
CA PRO A 10 -17.27 14.23 -1.56
C PRO A 10 -16.69 14.19 -2.97
N GLU A 11 -16.58 15.36 -3.60
CA GLU A 11 -16.16 15.49 -5.01
C GLU A 11 -14.75 14.92 -5.23
N ASP A 12 -13.83 15.20 -4.32
CA ASP A 12 -12.47 14.68 -4.33
C ASP A 12 -12.43 13.14 -4.31
N LEU A 13 -13.34 12.50 -3.56
CA LEU A 13 -13.44 11.05 -3.51
C LEU A 13 -14.03 10.47 -4.80
N TYR A 14 -15.04 11.15 -5.37
CA TYR A 14 -15.63 10.77 -6.64
C TYR A 14 -14.58 10.80 -7.76
N GLU A 15 -13.87 11.91 -7.90
CA GLU A 15 -12.81 12.09 -8.89
C GLU A 15 -11.70 11.04 -8.74
N ALA A 16 -11.27 10.77 -7.51
CA ALA A 16 -10.26 9.73 -7.25
C ALA A 16 -10.73 8.32 -7.66
N LEU A 17 -12.00 7.98 -7.44
CA LEU A 17 -12.58 6.70 -7.87
C LEU A 17 -12.75 6.64 -9.39
N ALA A 18 -13.22 7.73 -10.02
CA ALA A 18 -13.41 7.83 -11.46
C ALA A 18 -12.07 7.66 -12.20
N PHE A 19 -11.04 8.39 -11.77
CA PHE A 19 -9.70 8.29 -12.33
C PHE A 19 -9.15 6.85 -12.29
N ARG A 20 -9.30 6.16 -11.15
CA ARG A 20 -8.84 4.77 -11.02
C ARG A 20 -9.65 3.79 -11.88
N ALA A 21 -10.95 4.03 -11.99
CA ALA A 21 -11.84 3.24 -12.83
C ALA A 21 -11.44 3.36 -14.31
N GLU A 22 -11.13 4.57 -14.78
CA GLU A 22 -10.65 4.82 -16.15
C GLU A 22 -9.31 4.13 -16.42
N GLN A 23 -8.31 4.33 -15.54
CA GLN A 23 -6.99 3.69 -15.65
C GLN A 23 -7.07 2.17 -15.70
N SER A 24 -8.07 1.59 -15.04
CA SER A 24 -8.26 0.14 -14.96
C SER A 24 -9.26 -0.40 -15.99
N HIS A 25 -9.82 0.46 -16.86
CA HIS A 25 -10.91 0.15 -17.78
C HIS A 25 -12.10 -0.56 -17.11
N ARG A 26 -12.52 -0.05 -15.95
CA ARG A 26 -13.61 -0.60 -15.11
C ARG A 26 -14.71 0.42 -14.92
N SER A 27 -15.89 -0.04 -14.51
CA SER A 27 -16.95 0.86 -14.10
C SER A 27 -16.67 1.45 -12.71
N LEU A 28 -17.23 2.62 -12.42
CA LEU A 28 -17.12 3.25 -11.10
C LEU A 28 -17.62 2.35 -9.98
N ALA A 29 -18.71 1.60 -10.22
CA ALA A 29 -19.26 0.65 -9.25
C ALA A 29 -18.30 -0.51 -8.95
N GLN A 30 -17.59 -1.01 -9.98
CA GLN A 30 -16.57 -2.06 -9.80
C GLN A 30 -15.37 -1.54 -9.00
N GLU A 31 -14.90 -0.33 -9.29
CA GLU A 31 -13.81 0.28 -8.55
C GLU A 31 -14.20 0.56 -7.10
N ALA A 32 -15.41 1.06 -6.86
CA ALA A 32 -15.94 1.26 -5.51
C ALA A 32 -15.97 -0.05 -4.70
N LEU A 33 -16.39 -1.16 -5.32
CA LEU A 33 -16.38 -2.48 -4.67
C LEU A 33 -14.96 -2.93 -4.28
N ILE A 34 -13.97 -2.70 -5.16
CA ILE A 34 -12.57 -3.06 -4.89
C ILE A 34 -12.01 -2.18 -3.78
N ALA A 35 -12.27 -0.87 -3.82
CA ALA A 35 -11.85 0.06 -2.80
C ALA A 35 -12.42 -0.33 -1.42
N LEU A 36 -13.71 -0.67 -1.36
CA LEU A 36 -14.36 -1.14 -0.13
C LEU A 36 -13.76 -2.46 0.35
N ARG A 37 -13.53 -3.44 -0.53
CA ARG A 37 -12.89 -4.71 -0.18
C ARG A 37 -11.47 -4.51 0.36
N ARG A 38 -10.68 -3.64 -0.27
CA ARG A 38 -9.33 -3.30 0.23
C ARG A 38 -9.38 -2.59 1.58
N ALA A 39 -10.34 -1.70 1.78
CA ALA A 39 -10.51 -1.01 3.06
C ALA A 39 -10.89 -1.97 4.17
N THR A 40 -11.80 -2.92 3.91
CA THR A 40 -12.18 -3.95 4.90
C THR A 40 -11.07 -4.97 5.14
N GLU A 41 -10.34 -5.38 4.10
CA GLU A 41 -9.14 -6.21 4.23
C GLU A 41 -8.00 -5.47 4.96
N SER A 42 -7.86 -4.16 4.76
CA SER A 42 -6.87 -3.30 5.44
C SER A 42 -7.22 -3.06 6.91
N THR A 43 -8.51 -3.02 7.27
CA THR A 43 -8.93 -2.98 8.68
C THR A 43 -8.62 -4.29 9.40
N VAL A 44 -8.38 -5.39 8.67
CA VAL A 44 -7.59 -6.52 9.17
C VAL A 44 -6.12 -6.07 9.20
N SER A 45 -5.81 -5.17 10.13
CA SER A 45 -4.48 -4.57 10.38
C SER A 45 -3.36 -5.59 10.65
N GLY A 46 -3.69 -6.89 10.63
CA GLY A 46 -2.80 -8.01 10.74
C GLY A 46 -1.66 -7.99 9.73
N ARG A 47 -1.83 -7.59 8.46
CA ARG A 47 -0.73 -7.81 7.48
C ARG A 47 0.51 -6.95 7.72
N ARG A 48 0.34 -5.65 7.95
CA ARG A 48 1.47 -4.77 8.30
C ARG A 48 2.08 -5.21 9.64
N GLN A 49 1.23 -5.52 10.60
CA GLN A 49 1.66 -5.92 11.93
C GLN A 49 2.39 -7.28 11.91
N GLN A 50 1.92 -8.26 11.13
CA GLN A 50 2.55 -9.56 10.88
C GLN A 50 3.92 -9.39 10.24
N ILE A 51 4.04 -8.58 9.18
CA ILE A 51 5.33 -8.30 8.55
C ILE A 51 6.30 -7.67 9.57
N LEU A 52 5.82 -6.74 10.41
CA LEU A 52 6.65 -6.14 11.45
C LEU A 52 7.03 -7.16 12.55
N GLU A 53 6.15 -8.09 12.92
CA GLU A 53 6.47 -9.18 13.85
C GLU A 53 7.45 -10.20 13.24
N GLU A 54 7.40 -10.44 11.93
CA GLU A 54 8.36 -11.31 11.22
C GLU A 54 9.76 -10.66 11.15
N ILE A 55 9.84 -9.34 10.94
CA ILE A 55 11.13 -8.63 10.83
C ILE A 55 11.80 -8.43 12.20
N ARG A 56 11.02 -8.26 13.28
CA ARG A 56 11.55 -8.05 14.65
C ARG A 56 12.58 -9.09 15.12
N PRO A 57 12.34 -10.42 15.02
CA PRO A 57 13.31 -11.42 15.46
C PRO A 57 14.58 -11.41 14.61
N ASP A 58 14.49 -11.12 13.31
CA ASP A 58 15.66 -11.01 12.43
C ASP A 58 16.57 -9.86 12.85
N ILE A 59 16.00 -8.70 13.20
CA ILE A 59 16.77 -7.55 13.71
C ILE A 59 17.40 -7.87 15.08
N ALA A 60 16.67 -8.56 15.97
CA ALA A 60 17.16 -8.94 17.28
C ALA A 60 18.30 -9.96 17.22
N THR A 61 18.28 -10.84 16.21
CA THR A 61 19.27 -11.93 16.06
C THR A 61 20.48 -11.49 15.24
N ALA A 62 20.29 -10.70 14.18
CA ALA A 62 21.37 -10.24 13.31
C ALA A 62 22.13 -9.03 13.86
N GLY A 63 21.52 -8.29 14.79
CA GLY A 63 22.06 -7.02 15.30
C GLY A 63 22.10 -5.92 14.24
N ILE A 64 22.43 -4.70 14.66
CA ILE A 64 22.64 -3.59 13.72
C ILE A 64 23.97 -3.85 12.99
N ARG A 65 23.89 -4.20 11.70
CA ARG A 65 25.09 -4.29 10.85
C ARG A 65 25.64 -2.89 10.63
N VAL A 66 26.74 -2.58 11.30
CA VAL A 66 27.56 -1.41 10.97
C VAL A 66 28.15 -1.67 9.59
N LEU A 67 27.85 -0.81 8.63
CA LEU A 67 28.44 -0.89 7.30
C LEU A 67 29.96 -0.75 7.44
N SER A 68 30.71 -1.67 6.83
CA SER A 68 32.17 -1.64 6.81
C SER A 68 32.75 -0.54 5.90
N PHE A 69 31.88 0.17 5.19
CA PHE A 69 32.21 1.22 4.26
C PHE A 69 31.22 2.38 4.41
N PRO A 70 31.63 3.60 4.03
CA PRO A 70 30.79 4.77 4.18
C PRO A 70 29.64 4.71 3.14
N PRO A 71 28.41 5.09 3.52
CA PRO A 71 27.18 4.84 2.76
C PRO A 71 27.17 5.50 1.37
N GLU A 72 27.96 6.54 1.16
CA GLU A 72 28.14 7.25 -0.11
C GLU A 72 28.68 6.34 -1.21
N ARG A 73 29.34 5.23 -0.85
CA ARG A 73 29.82 4.24 -1.82
C ARG A 73 28.68 3.49 -2.52
N MET A 74 27.61 3.18 -1.81
CA MET A 74 26.42 2.51 -2.41
C MET A 74 25.72 3.44 -3.41
N LEU A 75 25.70 4.74 -3.10
CA LEU A 75 25.07 5.75 -3.93
C LEU A 75 25.81 6.01 -5.25
N ARG A 76 27.14 5.75 -5.29
CA ARG A 76 27.94 5.83 -6.53
C ARG A 76 27.77 4.60 -7.39
N GLU A 77 27.76 3.41 -6.80
CA GLU A 77 27.67 2.14 -7.53
C GLU A 77 26.38 2.02 -8.36
N ASP A 78 25.29 2.64 -7.90
CA ASP A 78 24.00 2.70 -8.61
C ASP A 78 23.95 3.79 -9.70
N ARG A 79 24.87 4.76 -9.66
CA ARG A 79 24.97 5.85 -10.67
C ARG A 79 25.86 5.50 -11.85
N ASP A 80 26.77 4.55 -11.69
CA ASP A 80 27.71 4.11 -12.72
C ASP A 80 27.16 2.92 -13.56
N ARG A 81 25.86 2.60 -13.43
CA ARG A 81 25.14 1.57 -14.22
C ARG A 81 24.23 2.15 -15.28
#